data_AF-A0A515LCQ8-F1
#
_entry.id   AF-A0A515LCQ8-F1
#
_cell.length_a   1.000
_cell.length_b   1.000
_cell.length_c   1.000
_cell.angle_alpha   90.00
_cell.angle_beta   90.00
_cell.angle_gamma   90.00
#
_symmetry.space_group_name_H-M   'P 1'
#
loop_
_entity.id
_entity.type
_entity.pdbx_description
1 polymer ?
#
loop_
_entity_poly.entity_id
_entity_poly.type
_entity_poly.pdbx_seq_one_letter_code
_entity_poly.pdbx_strand_id
1 'polypeptide(L)'
;MGKYAYAWLTLAFFLISLVLHWYFGWQAYVDEAQAHSEAPKLAEYLNEMGRDTFENWQSEFLQLLWQVVGLAYFLYLGSPSSMEGDDRIEAKLDALIRLKAGDDGEAIIRDIDHRFLRHHGHAKPLNYEQEAPR
;
A
#
# COMPACT_ATOMS: atom_id res chain seq x y z
N MET A 1 -2.47 -24.91 -13.47
CA MET A 1 -3.63 -24.12 -13.02
C MET A 1 -3.38 -23.22 -11.79
N GLY A 2 -2.37 -23.48 -10.93
CA GLY A 2 -2.21 -22.74 -9.65
C GLY A 2 -1.81 -21.24 -9.72
N LYS A 3 -1.11 -20.78 -10.76
CA LYS A 3 -0.59 -19.39 -10.82
C LYS A 3 -1.64 -18.28 -10.86
N TYR A 4 -2.88 -18.60 -11.23
CA TYR A 4 -3.99 -17.65 -11.29
C TYR A 4 -5.14 -18.03 -10.36
N ALA A 5 -4.95 -19.01 -9.47
CA ALA A 5 -6.02 -19.50 -8.61
C ALA A 5 -6.63 -18.38 -7.76
N TYR A 6 -5.79 -17.51 -7.20
CA TYR A 6 -6.24 -16.33 -6.46
C TYR A 6 -7.08 -15.39 -7.33
N ALA A 7 -6.61 -15.03 -8.52
CA ALA A 7 -7.32 -14.14 -9.44
C ALA A 7 -8.70 -14.71 -9.84
N TRP A 8 -8.75 -16.00 -10.17
CA TRP A 8 -10.01 -16.66 -10.53
C TRP A 8 -10.98 -16.79 -9.36
N LEU A 9 -10.47 -17.09 -8.16
CA LEU A 9 -11.29 -17.17 -6.95
C LEU A 9 -11.90 -15.80 -6.62
N THR A 10 -11.08 -14.75 -6.63
CA THR A 10 -11.53 -13.38 -6.38
C THR A 10 -12.54 -12.93 -7.44
N LEU A 11 -12.28 -13.21 -8.72
CA LEU A 11 -13.23 -12.89 -9.79
C LEU A 11 -14.56 -13.64 -9.61
N ALA A 12 -14.53 -14.91 -9.21
CA ALA A 12 -15.73 -15.67 -8.94
C ALA A 12 -16.54 -15.06 -7.78
N PHE A 13 -15.89 -14.75 -6.65
CA PHE A 13 -16.57 -14.07 -5.54
C PHE A 13 -17.14 -12.71 -5.95
N PHE A 14 -16.39 -11.92 -6.72
CA PHE A 14 -16.84 -10.63 -7.22
C PHE A 14 -18.08 -10.76 -8.11
N LEU A 15 -18.09 -11.70 -9.06
CA LEU A 15 -19.23 -11.92 -9.93
C LEU A 15 -20.46 -12.42 -9.16
N ILE A 16 -20.25 -13.33 -8.20
CA ILE A 16 -21.32 -13.80 -7.32
C ILE A 16 -21.90 -12.64 -6.49
N SER A 17 -21.05 -11.82 -5.87
CA SER A 17 -21.51 -10.66 -5.11
C SER A 17 -22.21 -9.62 -5.99
N LEU A 18 -21.74 -9.41 -7.21
CA LEU A 18 -22.37 -8.49 -8.16
C LEU A 18 -23.77 -8.97 -8.56
N VAL A 19 -23.91 -10.27 -8.88
CA VAL A 19 -25.21 -10.87 -9.18
C VAL A 19 -26.15 -10.78 -7.97
N LEU A 20 -25.66 -11.09 -6.76
CA LEU A 20 -26.47 -10.99 -5.54
C LEU A 20 -26.89 -9.54 -5.25
N HIS A 21 -26.00 -8.56 -5.44
CA HIS A 21 -26.30 -7.15 -5.27
C HIS A 21 -27.47 -6.72 -6.16
N TRP A 22 -27.42 -7.07 -7.45
CA TRP A 22 -28.51 -6.78 -8.37
C TRP A 22 -29.78 -7.57 -8.03
N TYR A 23 -29.66 -8.87 -7.70
CA TYR A 23 -30.80 -9.70 -7.34
C TYR A 23 -31.57 -9.18 -6.13
N PHE A 24 -30.88 -8.81 -5.04
CA PHE A 24 -31.52 -8.23 -3.87
C PHE A 24 -32.01 -6.81 -4.13
N GLY A 25 -31.31 -6.04 -4.97
CA GLY A 25 -31.79 -4.74 -5.45
C GLY A 25 -33.12 -4.86 -6.20
N TRP A 26 -33.30 -5.91 -7.01
CA TRP A 26 -34.57 -6.16 -7.71
C TRP A 26 -35.70 -6.45 -6.72
N GLN A 27 -35.44 -7.26 -5.69
CA GLN A 27 -36.44 -7.52 -4.65
C GLN A 27 -36.87 -6.23 -3.96
N ALA A 28 -35.91 -5.40 -3.54
CA ALA A 28 -36.19 -4.12 -2.89
C ALA A 28 -36.98 -3.17 -3.80
N TYR A 29 -36.57 -3.02 -5.06
CA TYR A 29 -37.25 -2.18 -6.05
C TYR A 29 -38.69 -2.63 -6.31
N VAL A 30 -38.92 -3.94 -6.42
CA VAL A 30 -40.27 -4.49 -6.61
C VAL A 30 -41.14 -4.26 -5.38
N ASP A 31 -40.60 -4.48 -4.19
CA ASP A 31 -41.33 -4.28 -2.93
C ASP A 31 -41.74 -2.80 -2.77
N GLU A 32 -40.86 -1.87 -3.13
CA GLU A 32 -41.14 -0.43 -3.12
C GLU A 32 -42.20 -0.04 -4.16
N ALA A 33 -42.06 -0.50 -5.41
CA ALA A 33 -43.07 -0.27 -6.44
C ALA A 33 -44.46 -0.78 -6.00
N GLN A 34 -44.53 -1.97 -5.40
CA GLN A 34 -45.77 -2.52 -4.86
C GLN A 34 -46.34 -1.68 -3.72
N ALA A 35 -45.49 -1.19 -2.80
CA ALA A 35 -45.93 -0.31 -1.71
C ALA A 35 -46.53 1.01 -2.23
N HIS A 36 -46.06 1.50 -3.38
CA HIS A 36 -46.57 2.68 -4.06
C HIS A 36 -47.72 2.39 -5.05
N SER A 37 -48.19 1.13 -5.15
CA SER A 37 -49.19 0.70 -6.14
C SER A 37 -48.78 0.96 -7.59
N GLU A 38 -47.48 0.94 -7.86
CA GLU A 38 -46.90 1.10 -9.19
C GLU A 38 -46.46 -0.25 -9.77
N ALA A 39 -46.43 -0.34 -11.10
CA ALA A 39 -45.90 -1.52 -11.78
C ALA A 39 -44.37 -1.37 -11.94
N PRO A 40 -43.56 -2.35 -11.48
CA PRO A 40 -42.11 -2.26 -11.59
C PRO A 40 -41.68 -2.23 -13.07
N LYS A 41 -40.83 -1.26 -13.43
CA LYS A 41 -40.33 -1.10 -14.80
C LYS A 41 -38.86 -1.46 -14.88
N LEU A 42 -38.54 -2.43 -15.74
CA LEU A 42 -37.16 -2.91 -15.91
C LEU A 42 -36.18 -1.80 -16.29
N ALA A 43 -36.58 -0.85 -17.14
CA ALA A 43 -35.71 0.24 -17.57
C ALA A 43 -35.33 1.19 -16.42
N GLU A 44 -36.26 1.47 -15.51
CA GLU A 44 -36.01 2.32 -14.33
C GLU A 44 -35.09 1.60 -13.34
N TYR A 45 -35.38 0.33 -13.06
CA TYR A 45 -34.53 -0.52 -12.24
C TYR A 45 -33.09 -0.63 -12.76
N LEU A 46 -32.90 -0.84 -14.06
CA LEU A 46 -31.55 -0.92 -14.65
C LEU A 46 -30.78 0.41 -14.52
N ASN A 47 -31.48 1.54 -14.61
CA ASN A 47 -30.87 2.85 -14.44
C ASN A 47 -30.48 3.09 -12.98
N GLU A 48 -31.37 2.76 -12.05
CA GLU A 48 -31.15 2.89 -10.60
C GLU A 48 -30.01 2.00 -10.14
N MET A 49 -30.05 0.69 -10.40
CA MET A 49 -28.96 -0.22 -10.03
C MET A 49 -27.66 0.10 -10.74
N GLY A 50 -27.73 0.58 -11.99
CA GLY A 50 -26.57 1.06 -12.71
C GLY A 50 -25.90 2.21 -11.97
N ARG A 51 -26.68 3.25 -11.63
CA ARG A 51 -26.21 4.39 -10.84
C ARG A 51 -25.64 3.94 -9.50
N ASP A 52 -26.38 3.13 -8.74
CA ASP A 52 -25.96 2.68 -7.41
C ASP A 52 -24.67 1.86 -7.47
N THR A 53 -24.52 1.00 -8.50
CA THR A 53 -23.26 0.28 -8.76
C THR A 53 -22.11 1.24 -9.07
N PHE A 54 -22.35 2.27 -9.90
CA PHE A 54 -21.34 3.27 -10.25
C PHE A 54 -20.97 4.18 -9.07
N GLU A 55 -21.92 4.57 -8.24
CA GLU A 55 -21.69 5.37 -7.03
C GLU A 55 -20.85 4.58 -6.01
N ASN A 56 -21.17 3.31 -5.79
CA ASN A 56 -20.36 2.42 -4.95
C ASN A 56 -18.94 2.25 -5.51
N TRP A 57 -18.80 2.07 -6.83
CA TRP A 57 -17.48 1.95 -7.45
C TRP A 57 -16.69 3.26 -7.33
N GLN A 58 -17.33 4.40 -7.55
CA GLN A 58 -16.70 5.72 -7.41
C GLN A 58 -16.17 5.94 -6.00
N SER A 59 -16.96 5.64 -4.96
CA SER A 59 -16.58 5.85 -3.57
C SER A 59 -15.42 4.94 -3.15
N GLU A 60 -15.45 3.67 -3.54
CA GLU A 60 -14.37 2.71 -3.26
C GLU A 60 -13.05 3.10 -3.95
N PHE A 61 -13.11 3.59 -5.19
CA PHE A 61 -11.91 4.10 -5.88
C PHE A 61 -11.31 5.31 -5.15
N LEU A 62 -12.15 6.25 -4.73
CA LEU A 62 -11.70 7.41 -3.98
C LEU A 62 -11.11 6.99 -2.63
N GLN A 63 -11.73 6.05 -1.92
CA GLN A 63 -11.23 5.50 -0.66
C GLN A 63 -9.87 4.82 -0.84
N LEU A 64 -9.73 3.93 -1.82
CA LEU A 64 -8.48 3.22 -2.10
C LEU A 64 -7.38 4.20 -2.50
N LEU A 65 -7.68 5.16 -3.37
CA LEU A 65 -6.73 6.21 -3.74
C LEU A 65 -6.28 6.97 -2.50
N TRP A 66 -7.21 7.36 -1.63
CA TRP A 66 -6.87 8.14 -0.46
C TRP A 66 -6.07 7.33 0.57
N GLN A 67 -6.38 6.04 0.71
CA GLN A 67 -5.65 5.11 1.57
C GLN A 67 -4.22 4.89 1.07
N VAL A 68 -4.02 4.64 -0.22
CA VAL A 68 -2.69 4.42 -0.80
C VAL A 68 -1.86 5.70 -0.74
N VAL A 69 -2.40 6.83 -1.20
CA VAL A 69 -1.69 8.12 -1.19
C VAL A 69 -1.45 8.59 0.24
N GLY A 70 -2.44 8.50 1.12
CA GLY A 70 -2.33 8.86 2.52
C GLY A 70 -1.28 8.02 3.24
N LEU A 71 -1.30 6.70 3.08
CA LEU A 71 -0.29 5.82 3.67
C LEU A 71 1.10 6.10 3.09
N ALA A 72 1.23 6.28 1.78
CA ALA A 72 2.50 6.63 1.15
C ALA A 72 3.05 7.97 1.67
N TYR A 73 2.17 8.96 1.86
CA TYR A 73 2.52 10.26 2.42
C TYR A 73 2.97 10.15 3.89
N PHE A 74 2.26 9.38 4.71
CA PHE A 74 2.66 9.12 6.10
C PHE A 74 3.97 8.32 6.19
N LEU A 75 4.21 7.36 5.30
CA LEU A 75 5.50 6.67 5.22
C LEU A 75 6.62 7.65 4.82
N TYR A 76 6.35 8.52 3.84
CA TYR A 76 7.33 9.51 3.37
C TYR A 76 7.67 10.55 4.45
N LEU A 77 6.69 11.07 5.19
CA LEU A 77 6.93 12.02 6.28
C LEU A 77 7.36 11.36 7.60
N GLY A 78 7.00 10.10 7.80
CA GLY A 78 6.95 9.44 9.11
C GLY A 78 7.83 8.21 9.25
N SER A 79 8.77 7.95 8.34
CA SER A 79 9.76 6.88 8.53
C SER A 79 11.18 7.37 8.88
N PRO A 80 11.40 8.18 9.94
CA PRO A 80 12.75 8.29 10.51
C PRO A 80 13.25 6.90 10.95
N SER A 81 12.35 5.99 11.37
CA SER A 81 12.71 4.60 11.71
C SER A 81 13.30 3.77 10.56
N SER A 82 12.96 4.06 9.29
CA SER A 82 13.55 3.34 8.14
C SER A 82 14.94 3.90 7.83
N MET A 83 15.09 5.24 7.85
CA MET A 83 16.40 5.87 7.66
C MET A 83 17.35 5.57 8.81
N GLU A 84 16.90 5.69 10.07
CA GLU A 84 17.67 5.30 11.26
C GLU A 84 18.01 3.80 11.27
N GLY A 85 17.14 2.96 10.71
CA GLY A 85 17.37 1.53 10.56
C GLY A 85 18.52 1.24 9.60
N ASP A 86 18.45 1.81 8.40
CA ASP A 86 19.45 1.67 7.35
C ASP A 86 20.78 2.29 7.79
N ASP A 87 20.77 3.52 8.32
CA ASP A 87 21.96 4.23 8.81
C ASP A 87 22.65 3.44 9.94
N ARG A 88 21.89 2.84 10.86
CA ARG A 88 22.45 2.01 11.95
C ARG A 88 23.02 0.70 11.44
N ILE A 89 22.39 0.06 10.46
CA ILE A 89 22.91 -1.17 9.84
C ILE A 89 24.21 -0.84 9.11
N GLU A 90 24.24 0.29 8.40
CA GLU A 90 25.40 0.76 7.65
C GLU A 90 26.58 1.08 8.57
N ALA A 91 26.35 1.82 9.67
CA ALA A 91 27.37 2.08 10.67
C ALA A 91 27.95 0.80 11.30
N LYS A 92 27.11 -0.22 11.53
CA LYS A 92 27.56 -1.54 12.01
C LYS A 92 28.38 -2.27 10.95
N LEU A 93 28.00 -2.19 9.68
CA LEU A 93 28.72 -2.81 8.58
C LEU A 93 30.09 -2.15 8.38
N ASP A 94 30.15 -0.82 8.41
CA ASP A 94 31.39 -0.05 8.33
C ASP A 94 32.34 -0.42 9.49
N ALA A 95 31.81 -0.57 10.71
CA ALA A 95 32.59 -1.03 11.86
C ALA A 95 33.15 -2.46 11.66
N LEU A 96 32.35 -3.38 11.10
CA LEU A 96 32.80 -4.75 10.79
C LEU A 96 33.88 -4.76 9.69
N ILE A 97 33.72 -3.93 8.66
CA ILE A 97 34.69 -3.82 7.57
C ILE A 97 36.02 -3.29 8.12
N ARG A 98 36.01 -2.25 8.96
CA ARG A 98 37.22 -1.73 9.63
C ARG A 98 37.90 -2.80 10.50
N LEU A 99 37.12 -3.55 11.28
CA LEU A 99 37.67 -4.62 12.13
C LEU A 99 38.27 -5.78 11.32
N LYS A 100 37.73 -6.08 10.13
CA LYS A 100 38.15 -7.23 9.31
C LYS A 100 39.27 -6.90 8.34
N ALA A 101 39.20 -5.74 7.70
CA ALA A 101 40.08 -5.34 6.60
C ALA A 101 41.28 -4.47 7.05
N GLY A 102 41.30 -3.99 8.31
CA GLY A 102 42.40 -3.19 8.83
C GLY A 102 42.60 -1.91 8.00
N ASP A 103 43.84 -1.66 7.56
CA ASP A 103 44.23 -0.46 6.81
C ASP A 103 43.50 -0.31 5.46
N ASP A 104 43.04 -1.42 4.87
CA ASP A 104 42.31 -1.41 3.59
C ASP A 104 40.81 -1.09 3.76
N GLY A 105 40.28 -1.11 4.98
CA GLY A 105 38.85 -0.95 5.26
C GLY A 105 38.28 0.38 4.73
N GLU A 106 39.02 1.48 4.87
CA GLU A 106 38.62 2.80 4.39
C GLU A 106 38.70 2.96 2.87
N ALA A 107 39.52 2.16 2.18
CA ALA A 107 39.52 2.13 0.73
C ALA A 107 38.27 1.39 0.21
N ILE A 108 37.90 0.29 0.87
CA ILE A 108 36.74 -0.52 0.52
C ILE A 108 35.43 0.24 0.74
N ILE A 109 35.25 0.87 1.91
CA ILE A 109 34.04 1.65 2.23
C ILE A 109 33.85 2.76 1.19
N ARG A 110 34.91 3.54 0.90
CA ARG A 110 34.87 4.64 -0.07
C ARG A 110 34.52 4.19 -1.49
N ASP A 111 35.05 3.05 -1.90
CA ASP A 111 34.75 2.48 -3.22
C ASP A 111 33.30 1.97 -3.31
N ILE A 112 32.75 1.42 -2.23
CA ILE A 112 31.32 1.06 -2.13
C ILE A 112 30.46 2.33 -2.21
N ASP A 113 30.75 3.33 -1.39
CA ASP A 113 30.01 4.60 -1.35
C ASP A 113 29.97 5.31 -2.72
N HIS A 114 31.11 5.30 -3.42
CA HIS A 114 31.23 5.89 -4.74
C HIS A 114 30.43 5.11 -5.80
N ARG A 115 30.47 3.77 -5.76
CA ARG A 115 29.75 2.91 -6.73
C ARG A 115 28.23 2.97 -6.57
N PHE A 116 27.74 3.15 -5.35
CA PHE A 116 26.30 3.13 -5.05
C PHE A 116 25.69 4.52 -4.79
N LEU A 117 26.43 5.60 -5.06
CA LEU A 117 25.95 7.00 -4.91
C LEU A 117 25.38 7.26 -3.51
N ARG A 118 26.18 7.05 -2.46
CA ARG A 118 25.84 7.38 -1.07
C ARG A 118 25.83 8.90 -0.82
N HIS A 119 25.01 9.62 -1.57
CA HIS A 119 24.82 11.06 -1.45
C HIS A 119 23.33 11.35 -1.65
N HIS A 120 22.54 11.32 -0.57
CA HIS A 120 21.48 12.29 -0.27
C HIS A 120 20.87 11.97 1.10
N GLY A 121 20.98 12.90 2.06
CA GLY A 121 20.11 12.95 3.24
C GLY A 121 20.55 12.27 4.53
N HIS A 122 21.75 11.68 4.60
CA HIS A 122 22.18 11.01 5.84
C HIS A 122 22.63 12.02 6.90
N ALA A 123 22.01 11.96 8.09
CA ALA A 123 22.54 12.63 9.26
C ALA A 123 23.88 11.97 9.62
N LYS A 124 24.89 12.78 9.96
CA LYS A 124 26.19 12.24 10.39
C LYS A 124 25.96 11.26 11.55
N PRO A 125 26.65 10.10 11.57
CA PRO A 125 26.51 9.16 12.69
C PRO A 125 26.81 9.91 13.99
N LEU A 126 25.86 9.85 14.92
CA LEU A 126 26.02 10.39 16.27
C LEU A 126 27.32 9.82 16.86
N ASN A 127 28.21 10.72 17.31
CA ASN A 127 29.51 10.38 17.89
C ASN A 127 29.33 9.53 19.16
N TYR A 128 29.23 8.21 19.00
CA TYR A 128 29.24 7.25 20.12
C TYR A 128 30.62 7.14 20.80
N GLU A 129 31.67 7.73 20.23
CA GLU A 129 33.03 7.72 20.82
C GLU A 129 33.15 8.54 22.11
N GLN A 130 32.15 9.35 22.48
CA GLN A 130 32.20 10.15 23.71
C GLN A 130 31.57 9.46 24.94
N GLU A 131 30.87 8.32 24.77
CA GLU A 131 30.16 7.64 25.87
C GLU A 131 30.80 6.31 26.31
N ALA A 132 31.95 5.91 25.76
CA ALA A 132 32.66 4.74 26.26
C ALA A 132 33.26 5.05 27.66
N PRO A 133 32.86 4.33 28.74
CA PRO A 133 33.52 4.49 30.02
C PRO A 133 34.98 4.02 29.89
N ARG A 134 35.91 4.88 30.33
CA ARG A 134 37.36 4.65 30.32
C ARG A 134 37.76 3.45 31.16
#